data_AF-A0A929YRH2-F1
#
_entry.id   AF-A0A929YRH2-F1
#
_cell.length_a   1.000
_cell.length_b   1.000
_cell.length_c   1.000
_cell.angle_alpha   90.00
_cell.angle_beta   90.00
_cell.angle_gamma   90.00
#
_symmetry.space_group_name_H-M   'P 1'
#
loop_
_entity.id
_entity.type
_entity.pdbx_description
1 polymer ?
#
loop_
_entity_poly.entity_id
_entity_poly.type
_entity_poly.pdbx_seq_one_letter_code
_entity_poly.pdbx_strand_id
1 'polypeptide(L)'
;MKYTNAKRKLSLILSVFLCTGTVYSTYAQEITKYETVFVNLQSDGQKKDTIVSNWLKDSRLNKQIIDKANLKDIDNVSSGISPIMKNDGMIWKSDGEDVVYQGKSTKNIPVTTKITYYLDEKEISAKELAGKSGKVKINIKFENNTATKKIINNKMETIYTPFTVATVIGFSNEKFSNIQSENSKIFS
;
A
#
# COMPACT_ATOMS: atom_id res chain seq x y z
N MET A 1 8.48 -31.17 -2.43
CA MET A 1 8.66 -30.09 -1.45
C MET A 1 7.36 -29.97 -0.65
N LYS A 2 7.39 -30.29 0.65
CA LYS A 2 6.20 -30.40 1.51
C LYS A 2 5.71 -28.98 1.88
N TYR A 3 4.52 -28.60 1.44
CA TYR A 3 3.85 -27.39 1.92
C TYR A 3 3.28 -27.66 3.31
N THR A 4 4.04 -27.29 4.34
CA THR A 4 3.64 -27.39 5.74
C THR A 4 2.64 -26.29 6.08
N ASN A 5 1.51 -26.70 6.67
CA ASN A 5 0.41 -25.93 7.28
C ASN A 5 0.73 -24.47 7.66
N ALA A 6 0.50 -23.54 6.74
CA ALA A 6 0.36 -22.12 7.09
C ALA A 6 -1.06 -21.89 7.61
N LYS A 7 -1.19 -21.54 8.89
CA LYS A 7 -2.42 -20.92 9.42
C LYS A 7 -2.68 -19.66 8.59
N ARG A 8 -3.59 -19.73 7.62
CA ARG A 8 -4.00 -18.60 6.77
C ARG A 8 -4.58 -17.50 7.67
N LYS A 9 -3.75 -16.55 8.07
CA LYS A 9 -4.20 -15.27 8.60
C LYS A 9 -4.79 -14.51 7.41
N LEU A 10 -6.02 -14.02 7.54
CA LEU A 10 -6.61 -13.12 6.57
C LEU A 10 -5.69 -11.88 6.48
N SER A 11 -4.93 -11.77 5.39
CA SER A 11 -4.05 -10.64 5.12
C SER A 11 -4.69 -9.83 4.01
N LEU A 12 -5.17 -8.64 4.36
CA LEU A 12 -5.63 -7.66 3.37
C LEU A 12 -4.39 -6.86 2.96
N ILE A 13 -3.97 -7.00 1.70
CA ILE A 13 -2.91 -6.17 1.12
C ILE A 13 -3.61 -5.05 0.37
N LEU A 14 -3.53 -3.82 0.88
CA LEU A 14 -3.98 -2.64 0.17
C LEU A 14 -2.79 -2.05 -0.60
N SER A 15 -2.78 -2.23 -1.91
CA SER A 15 -1.83 -1.57 -2.81
C SER A 15 -2.37 -0.20 -3.21
N VAL A 16 -1.70 0.88 -2.81
CA VAL A 16 -2.04 2.23 -3.27
C VAL A 16 -0.98 2.64 -4.29
N PHE A 17 -1.38 2.75 -5.56
CA PHE A 17 -0.58 3.38 -6.59
C PHE A 17 -0.61 4.90 -6.40
N LEU A 18 0.43 5.48 -5.81
CA LEU A 18 0.66 6.92 -5.92
C LEU A 18 1.39 7.20 -7.24
N CYS A 19 0.65 7.53 -8.30
CA CYS A 19 1.24 8.17 -9.47
C CYS A 19 1.73 9.57 -9.07
N THR A 20 3.01 9.71 -8.74
CA THR A 20 3.64 11.03 -8.61
C THR A 20 3.95 11.57 -10.00
N GLY A 21 3.52 12.81 -10.28
CA GLY A 21 3.56 13.43 -11.60
C GLY A 21 4.96 13.52 -12.23
N THR A 22 4.98 13.41 -13.56
CA THR A 22 6.17 13.61 -14.38
C THR A 22 6.60 15.08 -14.35
N VAL A 23 7.87 15.32 -14.02
CA VAL A 23 8.52 16.62 -14.26
C VAL A 23 9.11 16.54 -15.67
N TYR A 24 8.61 17.34 -16.62
CA TYR A 24 9.19 17.43 -17.96
C TYR A 24 10.37 18.40 -17.93
N SER A 25 11.60 17.91 -18.11
CA SER A 25 12.74 18.73 -18.52
C SER A 25 13.10 18.40 -19.97
N THR A 26 13.51 19.42 -20.73
CA THR A 26 13.74 19.30 -22.17
C THR A 26 15.14 18.75 -22.42
N TYR A 27 15.24 17.70 -23.24
CA TYR A 27 16.47 17.11 -23.80
C TYR A 27 17.60 16.79 -22.79
N ALA A 28 17.34 15.84 -21.90
CA ALA A 28 18.35 14.94 -21.38
C ALA A 28 17.77 13.51 -21.43
N GLN A 29 18.57 12.47 -21.67
CA GLN A 29 18.13 11.13 -21.28
C GLN A 29 17.82 11.20 -19.77
N GLU A 30 16.60 10.89 -19.34
CA GLU A 30 16.14 11.11 -17.96
C GLU A 30 16.02 9.80 -17.20
N ILE A 31 16.21 9.88 -15.88
CA ILE A 31 15.84 8.80 -14.96
C ILE A 31 14.33 8.89 -14.75
N THR A 32 13.61 7.83 -15.05
CA THR A 32 12.17 7.73 -14.70
C THR A 32 12.03 6.97 -13.40
N LYS A 33 11.31 7.53 -12.43
CA LYS A 33 11.04 6.86 -11.14
C LYS A 33 9.61 6.35 -11.09
N TYR A 34 9.46 5.05 -10.84
CA TYR A 34 8.18 4.42 -10.50
C TYR A 34 8.17 4.09 -9.01
N GLU A 35 7.17 4.57 -8.28
CA GLU A 35 7.00 4.31 -6.85
C GLU A 35 5.70 3.53 -6.61
N THR A 36 5.78 2.42 -5.88
CA THR A 36 4.63 1.63 -5.44
C THR A 36 4.61 1.57 -3.92
N VAL A 37 3.48 1.93 -3.31
CA VAL A 37 3.31 1.95 -1.85
C VAL A 37 2.42 0.80 -1.42
N PHE A 38 2.99 -0.08 -0.59
CA PHE A 38 2.30 -1.17 0.07
C PHE A 38 2.02 -0.79 1.51
N VAL A 39 0.77 -0.90 1.92
CA VAL A 39 0.37 -0.71 3.32
C VAL A 39 -0.06 -2.06 3.87
N ASN A 40 0.72 -2.59 4.81
CA ASN A 40 0.36 -3.81 5.51
C ASN A 40 -0.53 -3.46 6.69
N LEU A 41 -1.68 -4.11 6.77
CA LEU A 41 -2.67 -3.88 7.83
C LEU A 41 -2.67 -5.02 8.84
N GLN A 42 -2.99 -4.69 10.08
CA GLN A 42 -3.36 -5.65 11.10
C GLN A 42 -4.78 -6.17 10.82
N SER A 43 -5.21 -7.20 11.55
CA SER A 43 -6.52 -7.82 11.34
C SER A 43 -7.70 -6.88 11.60
N ASP A 44 -7.52 -5.83 12.38
CA ASP A 44 -8.53 -4.78 12.63
C ASP A 44 -8.47 -3.61 11.63
N GLY A 45 -7.63 -3.72 10.60
CA GLY A 45 -7.42 -2.68 9.60
C GLY A 45 -6.40 -1.61 9.99
N GLN A 46 -5.85 -1.62 11.21
CA GLN A 46 -4.84 -0.63 11.61
C GLN A 46 -3.54 -0.84 10.85
N LYS A 47 -2.87 0.27 10.47
CA LYS A 47 -1.56 0.21 9.79
C LYS A 47 -0.55 -0.52 10.67
N LYS A 48 0.08 -1.55 10.12
CA LYS A 48 1.26 -2.21 10.70
C LYS A 48 2.54 -1.54 10.23
N ASP A 49 2.74 -1.49 8.92
CA ASP A 49 3.90 -0.85 8.29
C ASP A 49 3.57 -0.39 6.87
N THR A 50 4.45 0.44 6.32
CA THR A 50 4.38 0.92 4.94
C THR A 50 5.71 0.62 4.27
N ILE A 51 5.65 -0.14 3.18
CA ILE A 51 6.79 -0.49 2.34
C ILE A 51 6.64 0.27 1.03
N VAL A 52 7.71 0.93 0.60
CA VAL A 52 7.77 1.68 -0.65
C VAL A 52 8.77 0.98 -1.54
N SER A 53 8.31 0.52 -2.71
CA SER A 53 9.15 -0.05 -3.75
C SER A 53 9.39 1.01 -4.82
N ASN A 54 10.67 1.29 -5.08
CA ASN A 54 11.10 2.25 -6.08
C ASN A 54 11.85 1.53 -7.20
N TRP A 55 11.44 1.80 -8.43
CA TRP A 55 12.16 1.42 -9.64
C TRP A 55 12.65 2.69 -10.32
N LEU A 56 13.97 2.90 -10.27
CA LEU A 56 14.67 3.96 -10.96
C LEU A 56 15.13 3.40 -12.30
N LYS A 57 14.39 3.75 -13.36
CA LYS A 57 14.71 3.35 -14.72
C LYS A 57 15.70 4.33 -15.31
N ASP A 58 16.91 3.86 -15.61
CA ASP A 58 17.97 4.69 -16.17
C ASP A 58 18.07 4.49 -17.68
N SER A 59 17.72 5.52 -18.45
CA SER A 59 17.82 5.50 -19.92
C SER A 59 19.14 6.09 -20.43
N ARG A 60 20.07 6.39 -19.51
CA ARG A 60 21.33 7.10 -19.77
C ARG A 60 22.50 6.12 -19.77
N LEU A 61 23.57 6.46 -20.51
CA LEU A 61 24.91 5.86 -20.31
C LEU A 61 25.64 6.46 -19.08
N ASN A 62 24.92 7.13 -18.18
CA ASN A 62 25.48 7.77 -17.00
C ASN A 62 25.64 6.77 -15.85
N LYS A 63 26.68 6.97 -15.03
CA LYS A 63 27.05 6.01 -13.99
C LYS A 63 26.32 6.17 -12.65
N GLN A 64 25.58 7.27 -12.45
CA GLN A 64 25.03 7.62 -11.14
C GLN A 64 23.59 8.15 -11.19
N ILE A 65 22.80 7.71 -10.21
CA ILE A 65 21.44 8.18 -9.95
C ILE A 65 21.40 8.84 -8.56
N ILE A 66 20.87 10.05 -8.48
CA ILE A 66 20.61 10.75 -7.22
C ILE A 66 19.12 10.60 -6.92
N ASP A 67 18.79 9.97 -5.79
CA ASP A 67 17.41 9.81 -5.32
C ASP A 67 17.23 10.51 -3.96
N LYS A 68 16.12 11.25 -3.81
CA LYS A 68 15.78 12.00 -2.58
C LYS A 68 14.70 11.31 -1.76
N ALA A 69 14.52 10.00 -1.94
CA ALA A 69 13.56 9.23 -1.16
C ALA A 69 13.89 9.31 0.34
N ASN A 70 12.88 9.68 1.14
CA ASN A 70 12.96 9.68 2.59
C ASN A 70 12.37 8.37 3.12
N LEU A 71 13.19 7.32 3.08
CA LEU A 71 12.84 5.96 3.48
C LEU A 71 13.90 5.41 4.45
N LYS A 72 13.45 4.54 5.36
CA LYS A 72 14.30 3.81 6.31
C LYS A 72 14.48 2.37 5.85
N ASP A 73 15.45 1.66 6.42
CA ASP A 73 15.67 0.23 6.18
C ASP A 73 15.71 -0.10 4.68
N ILE A 74 16.56 0.60 3.93
CA ILE A 74 16.68 0.43 2.48
C ILE A 74 17.23 -0.97 2.17
N ASP A 75 16.52 -1.71 1.32
CA ASP A 75 16.92 -3.01 0.82
C ASP A 75 16.96 -3.01 -0.72
N ASN A 76 18.07 -3.47 -1.30
CA ASN A 76 18.22 -3.54 -2.75
C ASN A 76 17.61 -4.85 -3.27
N VAL A 77 16.75 -4.76 -4.29
CA VAL A 77 16.05 -5.90 -4.86
C VAL A 77 16.70 -6.41 -6.16
N SER A 78 17.39 -5.56 -6.95
CA SER A 78 17.79 -5.91 -8.32
C SER A 78 19.27 -6.11 -8.64
N SER A 79 20.26 -5.79 -7.79
CA SER A 79 21.66 -5.88 -8.26
C SER A 79 22.76 -5.98 -7.22
N GLY A 80 22.46 -5.95 -5.92
CA GLY A 80 23.50 -5.95 -4.87
C GLY A 80 24.30 -4.64 -4.79
N ILE A 81 23.92 -3.60 -5.54
CA ILE A 81 24.51 -2.26 -5.47
C ILE A 81 23.94 -1.54 -4.26
N SER A 82 24.73 -1.34 -3.20
CA SER A 82 24.27 -0.55 -2.06
C SER A 82 24.32 0.96 -2.35
N PRO A 83 23.30 1.73 -1.95
CA PRO A 83 23.34 3.18 -2.11
C PRO A 83 24.36 3.83 -1.16
N ILE A 84 24.94 4.93 -1.60
CA ILE A 84 25.71 5.83 -0.75
C ILE A 84 24.75 6.84 -0.14
N MET A 85 24.49 6.75 1.16
CA MET A 85 23.62 7.69 1.88
C MET A 85 24.29 9.07 1.99
N LYS A 86 23.51 10.13 1.78
CA LYS A 86 23.86 11.55 1.93
C LYS A 86 22.79 12.25 2.77
N ASN A 87 23.08 13.45 3.29
CA ASN A 87 22.14 14.17 4.16
C ASN A 87 20.76 14.39 3.54
N ASP A 88 20.70 14.63 2.22
CA ASP A 88 19.46 14.95 1.49
C ASP A 88 19.01 13.85 0.50
N GLY A 89 19.55 12.63 0.62
CA GLY A 89 19.19 11.54 -0.28
C GLY A 89 20.21 10.42 -0.36
N MET A 90 20.22 9.72 -1.48
CA MET A 90 21.07 8.57 -1.75
C MET A 90 21.61 8.61 -3.18
N ILE A 91 22.84 8.13 -3.35
CA ILE A 91 23.50 8.03 -4.65
C ILE A 91 23.67 6.55 -4.99
N TRP A 92 23.13 6.15 -6.13
CA TRP A 92 23.30 4.82 -6.69
C TRP A 92 24.34 4.87 -7.80
N LYS A 93 25.35 4.00 -7.74
CA LYS A 93 26.30 3.80 -8.84
C LYS A 93 25.76 2.69 -9.74
N SER A 94 24.83 3.03 -10.61
CA SER A 94 24.09 2.05 -11.40
C SER A 94 24.79 1.65 -12.70
N ASP A 95 25.81 2.39 -13.15
CA ASP A 95 26.54 2.13 -14.40
C ASP A 95 25.62 1.91 -15.62
N GLY A 96 24.48 2.63 -15.66
CA GLY A 96 23.47 2.56 -16.72
C GLY A 96 22.41 1.47 -16.52
N GLU A 97 22.45 0.72 -15.42
CA GLU A 97 21.41 -0.25 -15.06
C GLU A 97 20.25 0.37 -14.28
N ASP A 98 19.10 -0.31 -14.32
CA ASP A 98 17.96 0.04 -13.49
C ASP A 98 18.22 -0.32 -12.02
N VAL A 99 17.73 0.53 -11.12
CA VAL A 99 17.80 0.26 -9.67
C VAL A 99 16.40 -0.02 -9.15
N VAL A 100 16.18 -1.21 -8.60
CA VAL A 100 14.97 -1.53 -7.83
C VAL A 100 15.33 -1.72 -6.36
N TYR A 101 14.67 -0.96 -5.49
CA TYR A 101 14.90 -1.04 -4.06
C TYR A 101 13.61 -0.83 -3.27
N GLN A 102 13.59 -1.31 -2.05
CA GLN A 102 12.49 -1.14 -1.10
C GLN A 102 12.97 -0.39 0.14
N GLY A 103 12.04 0.27 0.82
CA GLY A 103 12.30 0.89 2.11
C GLY A 103 11.01 1.13 2.88
N LYS A 104 11.13 1.41 4.17
CA LYS A 104 10.00 1.73 5.04
C LYS A 104 9.72 3.22 5.08
N SER A 105 8.44 3.58 5.01
CA SER A 105 7.97 4.95 5.17
C SER A 105 7.22 5.12 6.48
N THR A 106 7.44 6.26 7.16
CA THR A 106 6.66 6.67 8.33
C THR A 106 5.62 7.75 8.00
N LYS A 107 5.46 8.10 6.72
CA LYS A 107 4.47 9.10 6.29
C LYS A 107 3.04 8.61 6.55
N ASN A 108 2.12 9.56 6.67
CA ASN A 108 0.70 9.26 6.74
C ASN A 108 0.21 8.77 5.38
N ILE A 109 -0.68 7.77 5.41
CA ILE A 109 -1.29 7.20 4.21
C ILE A 109 -2.56 7.97 3.84
N PRO A 110 -2.87 8.13 2.54
CA PRO A 110 -4.01 8.93 2.11
C PRO A 110 -5.37 8.32 2.45
N VAL A 111 -5.45 6.99 2.55
CA VAL A 111 -6.66 6.27 2.91
C VAL A 111 -6.36 5.32 4.07
N THR A 112 -7.15 5.39 5.14
CA THR A 112 -7.10 4.48 6.29
C THR A 112 -8.22 3.45 6.22
N THR A 113 -8.00 2.29 6.84
CA THR A 113 -8.96 1.19 6.88
C THR A 113 -9.29 0.83 8.33
N LYS A 114 -10.55 0.47 8.59
CA LYS A 114 -10.98 -0.16 9.85
C LYS A 114 -11.81 -1.39 9.52
N ILE A 115 -11.48 -2.50 10.16
CA ILE A 115 -12.20 -3.76 9.99
C ILE A 115 -12.80 -4.16 11.35
N THR A 116 -14.12 -4.35 11.37
CA THR A 116 -14.86 -4.80 12.56
C THR A 116 -15.56 -6.12 12.25
N TYR A 117 -15.54 -7.03 13.22
CA TYR A 117 -16.07 -8.38 13.09
C TYR A 117 -17.20 -8.62 14.08
N TYR A 118 -18.17 -9.41 13.65
CA TYR A 118 -19.26 -9.87 14.50
C TYR A 118 -19.45 -11.37 14.30
N LEU A 119 -19.73 -12.07 15.40
CA LEU A 119 -20.19 -13.45 15.41
C LEU A 119 -21.56 -13.49 16.08
N ASP A 120 -22.57 -13.97 15.36
CA ASP A 120 -23.95 -14.03 15.83
C ASP A 120 -24.44 -12.66 16.36
N GLU A 121 -24.17 -11.61 15.56
CA GLU A 121 -24.48 -10.20 15.82
C GLU A 121 -23.74 -9.55 17.02
N LYS A 122 -22.84 -10.27 17.69
CA LYS A 122 -21.99 -9.73 18.77
C LYS A 122 -20.62 -9.36 18.24
N GLU A 123 -20.14 -8.16 18.55
CA GLU A 123 -18.79 -7.72 18.19
C GLU A 123 -17.75 -8.64 18.84
N ILE A 124 -16.73 -9.01 18.08
CA ILE A 124 -15.67 -9.94 18.49
C ILE A 124 -14.35 -9.53 17.85
N SER A 125 -13.23 -9.81 18.50
CA SER A 125 -11.93 -9.58 17.87
C SER A 125 -11.66 -10.60 16.76
N ALA A 126 -10.86 -10.21 15.75
CA ALA A 126 -10.44 -11.13 14.69
C ALA A 126 -9.74 -12.40 15.23
N LYS A 127 -9.00 -12.25 16.34
CA LYS A 127 -8.29 -13.36 16.99
C LYS A 127 -9.25 -14.35 17.64
N GLU A 128 -10.30 -13.87 18.31
CA GLU A 128 -11.29 -14.73 18.96
C GLU A 128 -12.29 -15.33 17.97
N LEU A 129 -12.54 -14.66 16.84
CA LEU A 129 -13.37 -15.19 15.76
C LEU A 129 -12.75 -16.46 15.14
N ALA A 130 -11.42 -16.54 15.06
CA ALA A 130 -10.72 -17.62 14.39
C ALA A 130 -11.08 -19.00 14.97
N GLY A 131 -11.59 -19.88 14.10
CA GLY A 131 -11.96 -21.25 14.47
C GLY A 131 -13.34 -21.41 15.11
N LYS A 132 -14.11 -20.32 15.28
CA LYS A 132 -15.51 -20.40 15.69
C LYS A 132 -16.43 -20.63 14.49
N SER A 133 -17.60 -21.18 14.77
CA SER A 133 -18.70 -21.35 13.82
C SER A 133 -19.87 -20.46 14.24
N GLY A 134 -20.60 -19.94 13.27
CA GLY A 134 -21.75 -19.06 13.48
C GLY A 134 -21.92 -18.08 12.32
N LYS A 135 -22.86 -17.16 12.46
CA LYS A 135 -23.12 -16.12 11.45
C LYS A 135 -22.07 -15.02 11.58
N VAL A 136 -21.21 -14.91 10.58
CA VAL A 136 -20.14 -13.89 10.57
C VAL A 136 -20.59 -12.66 9.78
N LYS A 137 -20.37 -11.48 10.37
CA LYS A 137 -20.48 -10.20 9.65
C LYS A 137 -19.13 -9.48 9.73
N ILE A 138 -18.66 -8.98 8.60
CA ILE A 138 -17.42 -8.22 8.48
C ILE A 138 -17.78 -6.84 7.93
N ASN A 139 -17.40 -5.79 8.66
CA ASN A 139 -17.55 -4.41 8.21
C ASN A 139 -16.18 -3.83 7.91
N ILE A 140 -16.00 -3.30 6.70
CA ILE A 140 -14.77 -2.64 6.26
C ILE A 140 -15.09 -1.19 5.95
N LYS A 141 -14.49 -0.28 6.73
CA LYS A 141 -14.60 1.16 6.53
C LYS A 141 -13.30 1.69 5.96
N PHE A 142 -13.43 2.58 4.96
CA PHE A 142 -12.33 3.38 4.44
C PHE A 142 -12.54 4.85 4.82
N GLU A 143 -11.46 5.55 5.14
CA GLU A 143 -11.47 6.96 5.48
C GLU A 143 -10.41 7.70 4.68
N ASN A 144 -10.81 8.83 4.08
CA ASN A 144 -9.95 9.66 3.25
C ASN A 144 -9.32 10.77 4.11
N ASN A 145 -7.99 10.77 4.20
CA ASN A 145 -7.22 11.68 5.05
C ASN A 145 -6.63 12.87 4.28
N THR A 146 -6.92 13.01 2.98
CA THR A 146 -6.39 14.11 2.16
C THR A 146 -7.47 15.18 1.96
N ALA A 147 -7.45 16.17 2.85
CA ALA A 147 -8.38 17.29 2.83
C ALA A 147 -7.62 18.61 2.72
N THR A 148 -8.18 19.57 1.98
CA THR A 148 -7.67 20.95 1.90
C THR A 148 -8.83 21.92 2.10
N LYS A 149 -8.60 22.97 2.89
CA LYS A 149 -9.56 24.07 3.04
C LYS A 149 -9.39 25.06 1.89
N LYS A 150 -10.46 25.38 1.18
CA LYS A 150 -10.48 26.41 0.13
C LYS A 150 -11.70 27.30 0.29
N ILE A 151 -11.59 28.54 -0.17
CA ILE A 151 -12.73 29.44 -0.27
C ILE A 151 -13.42 29.16 -1.61
N ILE A 152 -14.68 28.74 -1.55
CA ILE A 152 -15.58 28.58 -2.70
C ILE A 152 -16.81 29.42 -2.42
N ASN A 153 -17.20 30.29 -3.35
CA ASN A 153 -18.37 31.17 -3.19
C ASN A 153 -18.39 31.92 -1.84
N ASN A 154 -17.24 32.50 -1.47
CA ASN A 154 -17.03 33.25 -0.23
C ASN A 154 -17.25 32.45 1.08
N LYS A 155 -17.31 31.11 1.02
CA LYS A 155 -17.37 30.21 2.18
C LYS A 155 -16.15 29.30 2.25
N MET A 156 -15.68 29.02 3.47
CA MET A 156 -14.58 28.09 3.70
C MET A 156 -15.10 26.66 3.63
N GLU A 157 -14.70 25.93 2.60
CA GLU A 157 -15.10 24.56 2.35
C GLU A 157 -13.92 23.59 2.54
N THR A 158 -14.21 22.37 2.99
CA THR A 158 -13.21 21.29 3.08
C THR A 158 -13.36 20.38 1.87
N ILE A 159 -12.33 20.34 1.03
CA ILE A 159 -12.32 19.57 -0.22
C ILE A 159 -11.40 18.37 -0.04
N TYR A 160 -11.92 17.18 -0.34
CA TYR A 160 -11.14 15.94 -0.31
C TYR A 160 -10.61 15.57 -1.69
N THR A 161 -9.39 15.06 -1.76
CA THR A 161 -8.88 14.45 -3.00
C THR A 161 -9.64 13.14 -3.26
N PRO A 162 -10.24 12.93 -4.44
CA PRO A 162 -10.98 11.71 -4.70
C PRO A 162 -10.05 10.49 -4.79
N PHE A 163 -10.49 9.36 -4.24
CA PHE A 163 -9.84 8.06 -4.40
C PHE A 163 -10.84 7.00 -4.83
N THR A 164 -10.36 6.05 -5.63
CA THR A 164 -11.06 4.79 -5.91
C THR A 164 -10.37 3.68 -5.12
N VAL A 165 -11.15 2.86 -4.43
CA VAL A 165 -10.66 1.72 -3.66
C VAL A 165 -11.29 0.45 -4.20
N ALA A 166 -10.44 -0.52 -4.57
CA ALA A 166 -10.87 -1.87 -4.94
C ALA A 166 -10.46 -2.84 -3.82
N THR A 167 -11.40 -3.69 -3.39
CA THR A 167 -11.17 -4.69 -2.33
C THR A 167 -11.55 -6.07 -2.84
N VAL A 168 -10.69 -7.06 -2.61
CA VAL A 168 -10.95 -8.46 -2.92
C VAL A 168 -10.81 -9.26 -1.63
N ILE A 169 -11.82 -10.08 -1.34
CA ILE A 169 -11.84 -10.95 -0.16
C ILE A 169 -12.22 -12.36 -0.63
N GLY A 170 -11.36 -13.33 -0.33
CA GLY A 170 -11.60 -14.73 -0.65
C GLY A 170 -12.19 -15.47 0.55
N PHE A 171 -13.28 -16.19 0.32
CA PHE A 171 -13.88 -17.12 1.27
C PHE A 171 -13.83 -18.54 0.71
N SER A 172 -13.59 -19.52 1.58
CA SER A 172 -13.56 -20.94 1.20
C SER A 172 -14.97 -21.49 1.12
N ASN A 173 -15.39 -22.02 -0.04
CA ASN A 173 -16.73 -22.61 -0.22
C ASN A 173 -17.00 -23.81 0.70
N GLU A 174 -15.96 -24.49 1.19
CA GLU A 174 -16.08 -25.57 2.18
C GLU A 174 -16.44 -25.06 3.60
N LYS A 175 -16.19 -23.79 3.92
CA LYS A 175 -16.28 -23.25 5.28
C LYS A 175 -17.31 -22.14 5.43
N PHE A 176 -17.61 -21.44 4.34
CA PHE A 176 -18.53 -20.31 4.31
C PHE A 176 -19.64 -20.60 3.32
N SER A 177 -20.87 -20.32 3.72
CA SER A 177 -22.06 -20.38 2.89
C SER A 177 -22.90 -19.13 3.15
N ASN A 178 -23.92 -18.89 2.33
CA ASN A 178 -24.85 -17.76 2.46
C ASN A 178 -24.15 -16.38 2.49
N ILE A 179 -23.13 -16.21 1.65
CA ILE A 179 -22.37 -14.95 1.55
C ILE A 179 -23.24 -13.88 0.91
N GLN A 180 -23.34 -12.73 1.57
CA GLN A 180 -24.08 -11.56 1.12
C GLN A 180 -23.19 -10.32 1.25
N SER A 181 -23.45 -9.30 0.43
CA SER A 181 -22.74 -8.03 0.50
C SER A 181 -23.60 -6.85 0.08
N GLU A 182 -23.45 -5.72 0.75
CA GLU A 182 -24.23 -4.50 0.48
C GLU A 182 -23.62 -3.66 -0.65
N ASN A 183 -22.30 -3.47 -0.66
CA ASN A 183 -21.60 -2.55 -1.56
C ASN A 183 -20.52 -3.25 -2.40
N SER A 184 -20.70 -4.54 -2.70
CA SER A 184 -19.77 -5.30 -3.52
C SER A 184 -20.48 -6.31 -4.41
N LYS A 185 -19.74 -6.83 -5.38
CA LYS A 185 -20.19 -7.91 -6.25
C LYS A 185 -19.55 -9.23 -5.80
N ILE A 186 -20.36 -10.28 -5.70
CA ILE A 186 -19.89 -11.62 -5.35
C ILE A 186 -19.59 -12.39 -6.65
N PHE A 187 -18.44 -13.04 -6.68
CA PHE A 187 -18.05 -14.00 -7.71
C PHE A 187 -17.88 -15.36 -7.01
N SER A 188 -18.48 -16.42 -7.56
CA SER A 188 -18.53 -17.77 -6.96
C SER A 188 -17.95 -18.81 -7.89
#